data_AF-A0AAN4ZSJ0-F1
#
_entry.id   AF-A0AAN4ZSJ0-F1
#
_cell.length_a   1.000
_cell.length_b   1.000
_cell.length_c   1.000
_cell.angle_alpha   90.00
_cell.angle_beta   90.00
_cell.angle_gamma   90.00
#
_symmetry.space_group_name_H-M   'P 1'
#
loop_
_entity.id
_entity.type
_entity.pdbx_description
1 polymer ?
#
loop_
_entity_poly.entity_id
_entity_poly.type
_entity_poly.pdbx_seq_one_letter_code
_entity_poly.pdbx_strand_id
1 'polypeptide(L)'
;QMHNLVYYKDGSGVVSGPLKEEEATALYKANFFSPNHVFRIVDSNNSEEFTSIGVLNKLGKSCENGENELIRVYKEFATVLQERNELKKKAE
;
A
#
# COMPACT_ATOMS: atom_id res chain seq x y z
N GLN A 1 -1.10 21.28 2.28
CA GLN A 1 -1.35 19.89 2.66
C GLN A 1 -0.01 19.19 2.81
N MET A 2 0.20 18.42 3.88
CA MET A 2 1.36 17.50 3.95
C MET A 2 1.08 16.33 3.01
N HIS A 3 2.01 16.03 2.11
CA HIS A 3 1.88 14.87 1.23
C HIS A 3 2.21 13.58 2.01
N ASN A 4 1.42 12.54 1.77
CA ASN A 4 1.67 11.21 2.33
C ASN A 4 3.02 10.67 1.80
N LEU A 5 3.83 10.10 2.69
CA LEU A 5 5.12 9.51 2.35
C LEU A 5 5.09 8.00 2.57
N VAL A 6 5.48 7.23 1.57
CA VAL A 6 5.47 5.77 1.62
C VAL A 6 6.89 5.24 1.80
N TYR A 7 7.08 4.45 2.86
CA TYR A 7 8.25 3.62 3.07
C TYR A 7 7.90 2.17 2.80
N TYR A 8 8.85 1.38 2.34
CA TYR A 8 8.69 -0.06 2.21
C TYR A 8 9.89 -0.78 2.81
N LYS A 9 9.65 -1.96 3.39
CA LYS A 9 10.66 -2.83 3.96
C LYS A 9 10.65 -4.15 3.21
N ASP A 10 11.81 -4.57 2.72
CA ASP A 10 11.95 -5.83 1.99
C ASP A 10 12.05 -7.05 2.92
N GLY A 11 12.08 -8.25 2.33
CA GLY A 11 12.17 -9.50 3.08
C GLY A 11 13.51 -9.70 3.82
N SER A 12 14.55 -8.92 3.50
CA SER A 12 15.81 -8.89 4.23
C SER A 12 15.78 -7.92 5.43
N GLY A 13 14.76 -7.07 5.47
CA GLY A 13 14.53 -6.10 6.51
C GLY A 13 15.05 -4.70 6.18
N VAL A 14 15.56 -4.46 4.97
CA VAL A 14 16.02 -3.14 4.52
C VAL A 14 14.82 -2.24 4.26
N VAL A 15 14.85 -1.03 4.82
CA VAL A 15 13.83 -0.01 4.63
C VAL A 15 14.26 0.97 3.55
N SER A 16 13.36 1.27 2.63
CA SER A 16 13.54 2.22 1.52
C SER A 16 12.41 3.25 1.47
N GLY A 17 12.68 4.40 0.87
CA GLY A 17 11.78 5.57 0.81
C GLY A 17 12.41 6.84 1.40
N PRO A 18 11.63 7.92 1.63
CA PRO A 18 10.20 8.01 1.33
C PRO A 18 9.92 8.17 -0.17
N LEU A 19 8.87 7.51 -0.64
CA LEU A 19 8.28 7.71 -1.95
C LEU A 19 7.04 8.59 -1.82
N LYS A 20 6.72 9.37 -2.86
CA LYS A 20 5.39 9.96 -2.97
C LYS A 20 4.35 8.88 -3.21
N GLU A 21 3.10 9.16 -2.85
CA GLU A 21 1.96 8.27 -3.09
C GLU A 21 1.87 7.84 -4.56
N GLU A 22 2.03 8.78 -5.49
CA GLU A 22 1.94 8.51 -6.93
C GLU A 22 3.08 7.62 -7.41
N GLU A 23 4.30 7.83 -6.88
CA GLU A 23 5.49 7.03 -7.20
C GLU A 23 5.35 5.60 -6.68
N ALA A 24 4.92 5.44 -5.42
CA ALA A 24 4.67 4.14 -4.83
C ALA A 24 3.59 3.37 -5.59
N THR A 25 2.53 4.07 -6.02
CA THR A 25 1.45 3.50 -6.83
C THR A 25 1.94 3.06 -8.21
N ALA A 26 2.76 3.89 -8.87
CA ALA A 26 3.36 3.54 -10.17
C ALA A 26 4.27 2.31 -10.07
N LEU A 27 5.14 2.24 -9.05
CA LEU A 27 6.02 1.09 -8.81
C LEU A 27 5.22 -0.20 -8.53
N TYR A 28 4.12 -0.08 -7.79
CA TYR A 28 3.24 -1.20 -7.51
C TYR A 28 2.52 -1.72 -8.77
N LYS A 29 2.05 -0.81 -9.62
CA LYS A 29 1.48 -1.13 -10.94
C LYS A 29 2.52 -1.78 -11.86
N ALA A 30 3.80 -1.41 -11.73
CA ALA A 30 4.92 -1.95 -12.50
C ALA A 30 5.48 -3.29 -11.97
N ASN A 31 4.84 -3.93 -10.97
CA ASN A 31 5.31 -5.16 -10.33
C ASN A 31 6.69 -5.08 -9.66
N PHE A 32 7.15 -3.87 -9.29
CA PHE A 32 8.45 -3.71 -8.63
C PHE A 32 8.49 -4.39 -7.25
N PHE A 33 7.39 -4.31 -6.50
CA PHE A 33 7.33 -4.86 -5.15
C PHE A 33 7.03 -6.37 -5.14
N SER A 34 7.94 -7.13 -4.52
CA SER A 34 7.69 -8.53 -4.12
C SER A 34 6.56 -8.64 -3.09
N PRO A 35 5.78 -9.75 -3.06
CA PRO A 35 4.74 -10.01 -2.07
C PRO A 35 5.18 -9.95 -0.61
N ASN A 36 6.49 -10.12 -0.35
CA ASN A 36 7.06 -10.08 1.00
C ASN A 36 7.37 -8.65 1.47
N HIS A 37 7.19 -7.63 0.62
CA HIS A 37 7.34 -6.25 1.06
C HIS A 37 6.19 -5.84 1.98
N VAL A 38 6.56 -5.11 3.03
CA VAL A 38 5.61 -4.43 3.92
C VAL A 38 5.80 -2.93 3.79
N PHE A 39 4.73 -2.17 4.01
CA PHE A 39 4.68 -0.74 3.71
C PHE A 39 4.31 0.03 4.97
N ARG A 40 4.88 1.22 5.11
CA ARG A 40 4.53 2.20 6.14
C ARG A 40 4.20 3.51 5.44
N ILE A 41 3.00 4.01 5.64
CA ILE A 41 2.56 5.30 5.07
C ILE A 41 2.58 6.33 6.20
N VAL A 42 3.42 7.34 6.08
CA VAL A 42 3.51 8.45 7.03
C VAL A 42 2.64 9.59 6.52
N ASP A 43 1.59 9.92 7.26
CA ASP A 43 0.75 11.09 7.05
C ASP A 43 0.90 12.09 8.22
N SER A 44 0.12 13.17 8.21
CA SER A 44 0.09 14.17 9.28
C SER A 44 -0.43 13.66 10.63
N ASN A 45 -1.04 12.48 10.69
CA ASN A 45 -1.66 11.89 11.88
C ASN A 45 -0.89 10.68 12.44
N ASN A 46 0.25 10.34 11.83
CA ASN A 46 1.22 9.35 12.29
C ASN A 46 0.73 7.89 12.14
N SER A 47 1.38 7.12 11.26
CA SER A 47 1.31 5.65 11.24
C SER A 47 2.73 5.10 11.32
N GLU A 48 3.06 4.56 12.49
CA GLU A 48 4.44 4.15 12.83
C GLU A 48 4.77 2.70 12.41
N GLU A 49 3.78 1.92 11.96
CA GLU A 49 3.93 0.49 11.73
C GLU A 49 4.00 0.08 10.26
N PHE A 50 4.89 -0.88 9.96
CA PHE A 50 4.96 -1.53 8.66
C PHE A 50 3.91 -2.64 8.56
N THR A 51 3.03 -2.55 7.58
CA THR A 51 1.96 -3.54 7.36
C THR A 51 2.04 -4.11 5.94
N SER A 52 1.69 -5.40 5.78
CA SER A 52 1.59 -5.99 4.45
C SER A 52 0.31 -5.53 3.74
N ILE A 53 0.39 -5.32 2.42
CA ILE A 53 -0.79 -4.93 1.61
C ILE A 53 -1.93 -5.97 1.74
N GLY A 54 -1.61 -7.25 1.95
CA GLY A 54 -2.62 -8.29 2.18
C GLY A 54 -3.43 -8.13 3.47
N VAL A 55 -2.84 -7.57 4.52
CA VAL A 55 -3.55 -7.26 5.78
C VAL A 55 -4.41 -6.00 5.62
N LEU A 56 -3.99 -5.07 4.78
CA LEU A 56 -4.69 -3.80 4.53
C LEU A 56 -6.03 -4.00 3.79
N ASN A 57 -6.16 -5.03 2.95
CA ASN A 57 -7.43 -5.48 2.37
C ASN A 57 -8.51 -5.80 3.43
N LYS A 58 -8.11 -6.19 4.65
CA LYS A 58 -9.03 -6.47 5.75
C LYS A 58 -9.34 -5.21 6.56
N LEU A 59 -8.37 -4.30 6.71
CA LEU A 59 -8.54 -3.02 7.42
C LEU A 59 -9.48 -2.06 6.69
N GLY A 60 -9.44 -2.03 5.36
CA GLY A 60 -10.34 -1.19 4.54
C GLY A 60 -11.84 -1.50 4.70
N LYS A 61 -12.20 -2.67 5.23
CA LYS A 61 -13.59 -3.04 5.58
C LYS A 61 -14.00 -2.63 7.01
N SER A 62 -13.05 -2.33 7.89
CA SER A 62 -13.32 -2.04 9.30
C SER A 62 -13.35 -0.54 9.62
N CYS A 63 -12.88 0.31 8.71
CA CYS A 63 -12.87 1.76 8.87
C CYS A 63 -14.00 2.42 8.04
N GLU A 64 -15.26 2.20 8.43
CA GLU A 64 -16.41 2.92 7.85
C GLU A 64 -16.66 4.29 8.49
N ASN A 65 -15.91 4.68 9.54
CA ASN A 65 -16.23 5.88 10.35
C ASN A 65 -15.17 6.99 10.38
N GLY A 66 -14.29 7.09 9.38
CA GLY A 66 -13.41 8.25 9.26
C GLY A 66 -12.82 8.37 7.87
N GLU A 67 -13.08 9.49 7.19
CA GLU A 67 -12.34 9.89 5.99
C GLU A 67 -10.91 10.25 6.38
N ASN A 68 -10.08 9.24 6.56
CA ASN A 68 -8.64 9.41 6.74
C ASN A 68 -7.97 9.14 5.39
N GLU A 69 -7.18 10.07 4.86
CA GLU A 69 -6.55 9.92 3.54
C GLU A 69 -5.72 8.64 3.43
N LEU A 70 -5.15 8.16 4.54
CA LEU A 70 -4.54 6.82 4.67
C LEU A 70 -5.43 5.71 4.10
N ILE A 71 -6.72 5.70 4.46
CA ILE A 71 -7.67 4.67 4.01
C ILE A 71 -7.87 4.75 2.49
N ARG A 72 -7.81 5.96 1.91
CA ARG A 72 -7.93 6.15 0.46
C ARG A 72 -6.75 5.52 -0.28
N VAL A 73 -5.51 5.85 0.13
CA VAL A 73 -4.29 5.29 -0.48
C VAL A 73 -4.28 3.77 -0.37
N TYR A 74 -4.66 3.25 0.79
CA TYR A 74 -4.74 1.81 1.00
C TYR A 74 -5.83 1.13 0.16
N LYS A 75 -7.00 1.76 -0.03
CA LYS A 75 -8.05 1.28 -0.94
C LYS A 75 -7.56 1.23 -2.39
N GLU A 76 -6.76 2.19 -2.84
CA GLU A 76 -6.18 2.15 -4.18
C GLU A 76 -5.20 0.98 -4.37
N PHE A 77 -4.28 0.76 -3.41
CA PHE A 77 -3.37 -0.40 -3.46
C PHE A 77 -4.11 -1.74 -3.45
N ALA A 78 -5.18 -1.84 -2.65
CA ALA A 78 -6.06 -2.99 -2.56
C ALA A 78 -6.76 -3.31 -3.89
N THR A 79 -7.39 -2.30 -4.51
CA THR A 79 -8.09 -2.45 -5.79
C THR A 79 -7.12 -2.91 -6.89
N VAL A 80 -5.95 -2.29 -7.00
CA VAL A 80 -4.93 -2.67 -7.99
C VAL A 80 -4.47 -4.12 -7.78
N LEU A 81 -4.32 -4.57 -6.53
CA LEU A 81 -3.96 -5.96 -6.24
C LEU A 81 -5.06 -6.94 -6.70
N GLN A 82 -6.32 -6.59 -6.44
CA GLN A 82 -7.46 -7.43 -6.81
C GLN A 82 -7.57 -7.57 -8.33
N GLU A 83 -7.54 -6.46 -9.07
CA GLU A 83 -7.59 -6.45 -10.54
C GLU A 83 -6.48 -7.31 -11.14
N ARG A 84 -5.27 -7.23 -10.59
CA ARG A 84 -4.14 -8.07 -11.02
C ARG A 84 -4.35 -9.55 -10.77
N ASN A 85 -4.92 -9.91 -9.63
CA ASN A 85 -5.23 -11.31 -9.32
C ASN A 85 -6.33 -11.87 -10.24
N GLU A 86 -7.32 -11.05 -10.59
CA GLU A 86 -8.37 -11.41 -11.54
C GLU A 86 -7.82 -11.55 -12.96
N LEU A 87 -6.92 -10.65 -13.40
CA LEU A 87 -6.24 -10.74 -14.69
C LEU A 87 -5.36 -11.99 -14.80
N LYS A 88 -4.62 -12.35 -13.72
CA LYS A 88 -3.83 -13.60 -13.69
C LYS A 88 -4.72 -14.84 -13.83
N LYS A 89 -5.84 -14.89 -13.11
CA LYS A 89 -6.79 -16.01 -13.21
C LYS A 89 -7.45 -16.16 -14.58
N LYS A 90 -7.54 -15.08 -15.37
CA LYS A 90 -8.08 -15.11 -16.74
C LYS A 90 -7.04 -15.50 -17.80
N ALA A 91 -5.76 -15.47 -17.45
CA ALA A 91 -4.65 -15.82 -18.33
C ALA A 91 -4.18 -17.28 -18.15
N GLU A 92 -4.74 -17.98 -17.16
CA GLU A 92 -4.63 -19.43 -16.94
C GLU A 92 -5.81 -20.16 -17.61
#